data_AF-A0A9E2KKW3-F1
#
_entry.id   AF-A0A9E2KKW3-F1
#
_cell.length_a   1.000
_cell.length_b   1.000
_cell.length_c   1.000
_cell.angle_alpha   90.00
_cell.angle_beta   90.00
_cell.angle_gamma   90.00
#
_symmetry.space_group_name_H-M   'P 1'
#
loop_
_entity.id
_entity.type
_entity.pdbx_description
1 polymer ?
#
loop_
_entity_poly.entity_id
_entity_poly.type
_entity_poly.pdbx_seq_one_letter_code
_entity_poly.pdbx_strand_id
1 'polypeptide(L)'
;YCNHTIEERRQLFHSLFHFARRAPIHYISVCVRKSECRDIIDLTAKLSRAISEILRRHEPYFTSFDRIIVYYDNGQVELTKILTSVFYALYSHVEFRKVQPVDYKLFQVADLICTLELLAAKGASTQFSSSEHSFFGSVRDFKKNYLKNIQKKLL
;
A
#
# COMPACT_ATOMS: atom_id res chain seq x y z
N TYR A 1 1.40 -17.14 -13.00
CA TYR A 1 2.38 -17.23 -11.89
C TYR A 1 2.56 -18.63 -11.31
N CYS A 2 1.56 -19.53 -11.39
CA CYS A 2 1.64 -20.88 -10.81
C CYS A 2 2.81 -21.72 -11.33
N ASN A 3 3.23 -21.48 -12.58
CA ASN A 3 4.28 -22.24 -13.27
C ASN A 3 5.68 -21.62 -13.16
N HIS A 4 5.86 -20.51 -12.42
CA HIS A 4 7.17 -19.87 -12.29
C HIS A 4 7.94 -20.40 -11.08
N THR A 5 9.25 -20.58 -11.24
CA THR A 5 10.18 -20.89 -10.14
C THR A 5 10.28 -19.72 -9.16
N ILE A 6 10.88 -19.95 -7.99
CA ILE A 6 11.08 -18.86 -7.02
C ILE A 6 12.07 -17.81 -7.54
N GLU A 7 13.05 -18.22 -8.33
CA GLU A 7 14.03 -17.37 -8.99
C GLU A 7 13.35 -16.43 -10.00
N GLU A 8 12.46 -16.97 -10.84
CA GLU A 8 11.70 -16.16 -11.82
C GLU A 8 10.78 -15.16 -11.13
N ARG A 9 10.09 -15.59 -10.05
CA ARG A 9 9.24 -14.70 -9.24
C ARG A 9 10.06 -13.58 -8.60
N ARG A 10 11.28 -13.89 -8.13
CA ARG A 10 12.22 -12.89 -7.59
C ARG A 10 12.68 -11.90 -8.65
N GLN A 11 13.00 -12.37 -9.86
CA GLN A 11 13.38 -11.49 -10.96
C GLN A 11 12.26 -10.50 -11.30
N LEU A 12 11.02 -10.97 -11.45
CA LEU A 12 9.86 -10.12 -11.70
C LEU A 12 9.64 -9.10 -10.57
N PHE A 13 9.73 -9.57 -9.32
CA PHE A 13 9.66 -8.69 -8.15
C PHE A 13 10.77 -7.63 -8.18
N HIS A 14 12.02 -8.01 -8.47
CA HIS A 14 13.15 -7.08 -8.53
C HIS A 14 12.97 -6.05 -9.64
N SER A 15 12.45 -6.44 -10.81
CA SER A 15 12.12 -5.50 -11.89
C SER A 15 11.12 -4.44 -11.42
N LEU A 16 10.02 -4.84 -10.79
CA LEU A 16 9.02 -3.90 -10.26
C LEU A 16 9.58 -3.06 -9.10
N PHE A 17 10.36 -3.66 -8.21
CA PHE A 17 10.98 -2.99 -7.07
C PHE A 17 12.01 -1.93 -7.52
N HIS A 18 12.83 -2.23 -8.52
CA HIS A 18 13.78 -1.27 -9.07
C HIS A 18 13.08 -0.12 -9.78
N PHE A 19 11.99 -0.40 -10.50
CA PHE A 19 11.12 0.62 -11.05
C PHE A 19 10.54 1.52 -9.95
N ALA A 20 9.89 0.93 -8.94
CA ALA A 20 9.29 1.65 -7.82
C ALA A 20 10.31 2.55 -7.11
N ARG A 21 11.53 2.06 -6.85
CA ARG A 21 12.61 2.82 -6.21
C ARG A 21 13.02 4.07 -7.00
N ARG A 22 12.98 4.02 -8.33
CA ARG A 22 13.36 5.13 -9.22
C ARG A 22 12.19 6.07 -9.54
N ALA A 23 10.96 5.58 -9.49
CA ALA A 23 9.77 6.38 -9.80
C ALA A 23 9.65 7.58 -8.83
N PRO A 24 9.29 8.78 -9.32
CA PRO A 24 9.11 9.98 -8.49
C PRO A 24 7.76 9.95 -7.77
N ILE A 25 7.59 8.96 -6.89
CA ILE A 25 6.38 8.75 -6.11
C ILE A 25 6.68 8.91 -4.63
N HIS A 26 5.65 9.35 -3.91
CA HIS A 26 5.57 9.25 -2.45
C HIS A 26 4.39 8.35 -2.09
N TYR A 27 4.41 7.76 -0.90
CA TYR A 27 3.31 6.96 -0.41
C TYR A 27 3.01 7.24 1.05
N ILE A 28 1.77 6.96 1.42
CA ILE A 28 1.30 6.82 2.79
C ILE A 28 0.79 5.40 2.97
N SER A 29 0.87 4.86 4.19
CA SER A 29 0.39 3.51 4.50
C SER A 29 -0.40 3.52 5.79
N VAL A 30 -1.52 2.78 5.79
CA VAL A 30 -2.38 2.58 6.95
C VAL A 30 -2.44 1.07 7.22
N CYS A 31 -2.07 0.66 8.43
CA CYS A 31 -2.11 -0.72 8.86
C CYS A 31 -3.01 -0.86 10.08
N VAL A 32 -4.01 -1.74 10.00
CA VAL A 32 -4.92 -2.05 11.10
C VAL A 32 -4.85 -3.55 11.39
N ARG A 33 -4.63 -3.92 12.65
CA ARG A 33 -4.62 -5.33 13.07
C ARG A 33 -6.06 -5.83 13.20
N LYS A 34 -6.42 -6.77 12.32
CA LYS A 34 -7.76 -7.39 12.32
C LYS A 34 -8.08 -8.07 13.66
N SER A 35 -7.10 -8.66 14.33
CA SER A 35 -7.26 -9.31 15.64
C SER A 35 -7.65 -8.35 16.77
N GLU A 36 -7.41 -7.05 16.61
CA GLU A 36 -7.81 -6.01 17.58
C GLU A 36 -9.20 -5.45 17.29
N CYS A 37 -9.88 -5.91 16.23
CA CYS A 37 -11.19 -5.43 15.83
C CYS A 37 -12.26 -6.42 16.27
N ARG A 38 -13.33 -5.91 16.87
CA ARG A 38 -14.45 -6.75 17.36
C ARG A 38 -15.24 -7.38 16.22
N ASP A 39 -15.46 -6.60 15.17
CA ASP A 39 -16.23 -6.98 13.99
C ASP A 39 -15.80 -6.13 12.77
N ILE A 40 -16.49 -6.32 11.65
CA ILE A 40 -16.26 -5.59 10.40
C ILE A 40 -16.57 -4.10 10.55
N ILE A 41 -17.51 -3.73 11.42
CA ILE A 41 -17.91 -2.33 11.65
C ILE A 41 -16.77 -1.60 12.34
N ASP A 42 -16.21 -2.18 13.41
CA ASP A 42 -15.06 -1.65 14.15
C ASP A 42 -13.82 -1.54 13.25
N LEU A 43 -13.56 -2.54 12.39
CA LEU A 43 -12.48 -2.50 11.40
C LEU A 43 -12.67 -1.35 10.41
N THR A 44 -13.88 -1.20 9.87
CA THR A 44 -14.24 -0.14 8.90
C THR A 44 -14.07 1.24 9.53
N ALA A 45 -14.55 1.44 10.76
CA ALA A 45 -14.40 2.69 11.50
C ALA A 45 -12.94 3.04 11.76
N LYS A 46 -12.12 2.06 12.22
CA LYS A 46 -10.69 2.26 12.44
C LYS A 46 -9.94 2.61 11.15
N LEU A 47 -10.22 1.90 10.05
CA LEU A 47 -9.64 2.20 8.74
C LEU A 47 -10.04 3.59 8.25
N SER A 48 -11.33 3.94 8.31
CA SER A 48 -11.82 5.25 7.89
C SER A 48 -11.16 6.39 8.67
N ARG A 49 -11.04 6.24 10.00
CA ARG A 49 -10.39 7.23 10.85
C ARG A 49 -8.91 7.36 10.53
N ALA A 50 -8.19 6.23 10.44
CA ALA A 50 -6.75 6.25 10.17
C ALA A 50 -6.43 6.86 8.79
N ILE A 51 -7.21 6.54 7.75
CA ILE A 51 -7.08 7.16 6.42
C ILE A 51 -7.39 8.67 6.49
N SER A 52 -8.45 9.07 7.20
CA SER A 52 -8.78 10.49 7.35
C SER A 52 -7.68 11.28 8.07
N GLU A 53 -7.14 10.72 9.15
CA GLU A 53 -6.09 11.35 9.95
C GLU A 53 -4.79 11.55 9.15
N ILE A 54 -4.37 10.54 8.38
CA ILE A 54 -3.16 10.65 7.56
C ILE A 54 -3.35 11.65 6.42
N LEU A 55 -4.52 11.67 5.76
CA LEU A 55 -4.80 12.66 4.70
C LEU A 55 -4.84 14.08 5.25
N ARG A 56 -5.45 14.30 6.43
CA ARG A 56 -5.46 15.60 7.11
C ARG A 56 -4.06 16.06 7.52
N ARG A 57 -3.19 15.15 7.96
CA ARG A 57 -1.79 15.48 8.31
C ARG A 57 -1.02 16.07 7.12
N HIS A 58 -1.33 15.62 5.91
CA HIS A 58 -0.72 16.09 4.68
C HIS A 58 -1.65 17.00 3.87
N GLU A 59 -2.62 17.64 4.53
CA GLU A 59 -3.61 18.51 3.87
C GLU A 59 -2.96 19.60 3.01
N PRO A 60 -1.91 20.33 3.46
CA PRO A 60 -1.27 21.36 2.62
C PRO A 60 -0.69 20.83 1.31
N TYR A 61 -0.26 19.56 1.29
CA TYR A 61 0.21 18.92 0.07
C TYR A 61 -0.97 18.65 -0.88
N PHE A 62 -2.03 18.01 -0.38
CA PHE A 62 -3.18 17.66 -1.22
C PHE A 62 -3.94 18.89 -1.72
N THR A 63 -4.05 19.96 -0.93
CA THR A 63 -4.71 21.21 -1.34
C THR A 63 -3.84 22.12 -2.21
N SER A 64 -2.56 21.79 -2.42
CA SER A 64 -1.70 22.49 -3.38
C SER A 64 -2.00 22.19 -4.85
N PHE A 65 -2.85 21.18 -5.12
CA PHE A 65 -3.23 20.79 -6.47
C PHE A 65 -4.65 21.24 -6.80
N ASP A 66 -4.88 21.61 -8.06
CA ASP A 66 -6.23 21.96 -8.55
C ASP A 66 -7.18 20.76 -8.62
N ARG A 67 -6.60 19.54 -8.66
CA ARG A 67 -7.34 18.30 -8.91
C ARG A 67 -6.65 17.10 -8.29
N ILE A 68 -7.43 16.24 -7.65
CA ILE A 68 -7.00 14.96 -7.07
C ILE A 68 -7.67 13.83 -7.85
N ILE A 69 -6.87 12.95 -8.44
CA ILE A 69 -7.38 11.78 -9.17
C ILE A 69 -7.07 10.52 -8.36
N VAL A 70 -8.11 9.80 -7.94
CA VAL A 70 -7.98 8.55 -7.19
C VAL A 70 -8.21 7.38 -8.13
N TYR A 71 -7.16 6.61 -8.38
CA TYR A 71 -7.22 5.38 -9.15
C TYR A 71 -7.44 4.19 -8.22
N TYR A 72 -8.56 3.46 -8.39
CA TYR A 72 -8.88 2.29 -7.59
C TYR A 72 -9.65 1.25 -8.41
N ASP A 73 -9.42 -0.05 -8.16
CA ASP A 73 -10.01 -1.14 -8.95
C ASP A 73 -11.38 -1.61 -8.44
N ASN A 74 -11.84 -1.08 -7.30
CA ASN A 74 -13.03 -1.50 -6.55
C ASN A 74 -12.97 -2.95 -6.04
N GLY A 75 -11.76 -3.47 -5.78
CA GLY A 75 -11.56 -4.85 -5.32
C GLY A 75 -12.18 -5.18 -3.96
N GLN A 76 -12.46 -4.16 -3.13
CA GLN A 76 -13.19 -4.30 -1.86
C GLN A 76 -14.29 -3.23 -1.75
N VAL A 77 -15.55 -3.66 -1.60
CA VAL A 77 -16.72 -2.76 -1.59
C VAL A 77 -16.64 -1.80 -0.39
N GLU A 78 -16.30 -2.29 0.79
CA GLU A 78 -16.17 -1.49 2.01
C GLU A 78 -15.07 -0.44 1.85
N LEU A 79 -13.90 -0.83 1.33
CA LEU A 79 -12.79 0.10 1.12
C LEU A 79 -13.14 1.16 0.06
N THR A 80 -13.86 0.78 -0.99
CA THR A 80 -14.41 1.73 -1.98
C THR A 80 -15.22 2.82 -1.29
N LYS A 81 -16.16 2.42 -0.41
CA LYS A 81 -17.02 3.35 0.34
C LYS A 81 -16.21 4.26 1.27
N ILE A 82 -15.23 3.72 1.97
CA ILE A 82 -14.33 4.49 2.84
C ILE A 82 -13.58 5.55 2.03
N LEU A 83 -12.91 5.14 0.94
CA LEU A 83 -12.15 6.06 0.10
C LEU A 83 -13.05 7.17 -0.45
N THR A 84 -14.19 6.84 -1.04
CA THR A 84 -15.11 7.85 -1.57
C THR A 84 -15.60 8.81 -0.48
N SER A 85 -16.00 8.28 0.67
CA SER A 85 -16.51 9.10 1.78
C SER A 85 -15.44 10.05 2.32
N VAL A 86 -14.25 9.54 2.61
CA VAL A 86 -13.15 10.32 3.19
C VAL A 86 -12.65 11.38 2.21
N PHE A 87 -12.39 11.03 0.95
CA PHE A 87 -11.88 11.99 -0.02
C PHE A 87 -12.87 13.10 -0.32
N TYR A 88 -14.16 12.78 -0.56
CA TYR A 88 -15.17 13.82 -0.80
C TYR A 88 -15.50 14.68 0.42
N ALA A 89 -15.29 14.15 1.64
CA ALA A 89 -15.43 14.95 2.86
C ALA A 89 -14.25 15.91 3.09
N LEU A 90 -13.05 15.59 2.57
CA LEU A 90 -11.84 16.39 2.78
C LEU A 90 -11.53 17.35 1.63
N TYR A 91 -11.90 17.01 0.40
CA TYR A 91 -11.49 17.75 -0.79
C TYR A 91 -12.65 17.91 -1.78
N SER A 92 -12.76 19.10 -2.38
CA SER A 92 -13.85 19.46 -3.30
C SER A 92 -13.61 19.06 -4.76
N HIS A 93 -12.36 18.75 -5.14
CA HIS A 93 -11.92 18.54 -6.53
C HIS A 93 -11.38 17.12 -6.76
N VAL A 94 -12.10 16.10 -6.27
CA VAL A 94 -11.71 14.68 -6.38
C VAL A 94 -12.43 13.99 -7.53
N GLU A 95 -11.69 13.23 -8.34
CA GLU A 95 -12.22 12.34 -9.37
C GLU A 95 -11.79 10.89 -9.11
N PHE A 96 -12.77 9.99 -9.00
CA PHE A 96 -12.50 8.56 -8.91
C PHE A 96 -12.47 7.91 -10.29
N ARG A 97 -11.40 7.17 -10.58
CA ARG A 97 -11.23 6.42 -11.83
C ARG A 97 -11.05 4.95 -11.53
N LYS A 98 -11.87 4.12 -12.19
CA LYS A 98 -11.69 2.68 -12.15
C LYS A 98 -10.47 2.28 -12.99
N VAL A 99 -9.63 1.41 -12.44
CA VAL A 99 -8.43 0.90 -13.13
C VAL A 99 -8.37 -0.61 -13.09
N GLN A 100 -7.64 -1.20 -14.04
CA GLN A 100 -7.20 -2.59 -13.96
C GLN A 100 -5.67 -2.65 -13.79
N PRO A 101 -5.13 -3.60 -13.01
CA PRO A 101 -3.69 -3.70 -12.76
C PRO A 101 -2.83 -3.87 -14.03
N VAL A 102 -3.40 -4.43 -15.09
CA VAL A 102 -2.73 -4.61 -16.39
C VAL A 102 -2.46 -3.28 -17.10
N ASP A 103 -3.28 -2.26 -16.81
CA ASP A 103 -3.23 -0.97 -17.50
C ASP A 103 -2.30 0.03 -16.78
N TYR A 104 -1.97 -0.19 -15.50
CA TYR A 104 -1.28 0.79 -14.67
C TYR A 104 -0.12 0.20 -13.85
N LYS A 105 1.12 0.52 -14.26
CA LYS A 105 2.33 0.14 -13.51
C LYS A 105 2.34 0.69 -12.08
N LEU A 106 1.84 1.91 -11.85
CA LEU A 106 1.78 2.50 -10.51
C LEU A 106 0.78 1.79 -9.60
N PHE A 107 -0.24 1.14 -10.16
CA PHE A 107 -1.15 0.30 -9.38
C PHE A 107 -0.41 -0.93 -8.83
N GLN A 108 0.39 -1.60 -9.67
CA GLN A 108 1.27 -2.70 -9.23
C GLN A 108 2.30 -2.23 -8.19
N VAL A 109 2.80 -1.00 -8.31
CA VAL A 109 3.69 -0.41 -7.30
C VAL A 109 2.97 -0.18 -5.97
N ALA A 110 1.69 0.23 -5.98
CA ALA A 110 0.91 0.35 -4.76
C ALA A 110 0.77 -1.01 -4.04
N ASP A 111 0.46 -2.08 -4.78
CA ASP A 111 0.40 -3.45 -4.22
C ASP A 111 1.76 -3.91 -3.66
N LEU A 112 2.86 -3.61 -4.36
CA LEU A 112 4.21 -3.86 -3.88
C LEU A 112 4.47 -3.17 -2.55
N ILE A 113 4.18 -1.87 -2.46
CA ILE A 113 4.40 -1.07 -1.25
C ILE A 113 3.55 -1.61 -0.10
N CYS A 114 2.26 -1.87 -0.32
CA CYS A 114 1.37 -2.50 0.65
C CYS A 114 1.93 -3.83 1.16
N THR A 115 2.48 -4.66 0.27
CA THR A 115 3.10 -5.94 0.64
C THR A 115 4.32 -5.74 1.53
N LEU A 116 5.20 -4.78 1.20
CA LEU A 116 6.40 -4.50 1.99
C LEU A 116 6.06 -3.95 3.38
N GLU A 117 5.09 -3.04 3.48
CA GLU A 117 4.62 -2.50 4.76
C GLU A 117 3.95 -3.58 5.62
N LEU A 118 3.15 -4.46 5.01
CA LEU A 118 2.54 -5.58 5.71
C LEU A 118 3.59 -6.55 6.24
N LEU A 119 4.62 -6.89 5.44
CA LEU A 119 5.74 -7.71 5.88
C LEU A 119 6.54 -7.05 7.01
N ALA A 120 6.71 -5.72 6.96
CA ALA A 120 7.37 -4.98 8.02
C ALA A 120 6.58 -5.05 9.34
N ALA A 121 5.26 -4.86 9.29
CA ALA A 121 4.37 -4.97 10.44
C ALA A 121 4.34 -6.40 11.00
N LYS A 122 4.31 -7.40 10.12
CA LYS A 122 4.39 -8.82 10.47
C LYS A 122 5.70 -9.14 11.17
N GLY A 123 6.84 -8.78 10.56
CA GLY A 123 8.18 -9.02 11.10
C GLY A 123 8.51 -8.30 12.42
N ALA A 124 7.70 -7.33 12.84
CA ALA A 124 7.82 -6.67 14.13
C ALA A 124 7.09 -7.42 15.27
N SER A 125 6.07 -8.22 14.94
CA SER A 125 5.18 -8.89 15.91
C SER A 125 5.23 -10.42 15.82
N THR A 126 5.66 -10.97 14.69
CA THR A 126 5.72 -12.40 14.34
C THR A 126 6.93 -12.67 13.45
N GLN A 127 7.36 -13.93 13.34
CA GLN A 127 8.40 -14.31 12.38
C GLN A 127 7.84 -14.45 10.96
N PHE A 128 8.72 -14.33 9.96
CA PHE A 128 8.36 -14.63 8.58
C PHE A 128 7.95 -16.11 8.43
N SER A 129 7.01 -16.36 7.54
CA SER A 129 6.69 -17.70 7.05
C SER A 129 7.88 -18.30 6.28
N SER A 130 7.88 -19.61 6.10
CA SER A 130 8.91 -20.31 5.33
C SER A 130 9.03 -19.77 3.89
N SER A 131 7.91 -19.41 3.25
CA SER A 131 7.91 -18.80 1.92
C SER A 131 8.50 -17.39 1.91
N GLU A 132 8.18 -16.57 2.92
CA GLU A 132 8.74 -15.22 3.05
C GLU A 132 10.24 -15.27 3.35
N HIS A 133 10.69 -16.21 4.18
CA HIS A 133 12.12 -16.46 4.39
C HIS A 133 12.81 -16.92 3.11
N SER A 134 12.21 -17.88 2.41
CA SER A 134 12.72 -18.37 1.14
C SER A 134 12.80 -17.27 0.09
N PHE A 135 11.91 -16.27 0.12
CA PHE A 135 11.89 -15.17 -0.85
C PHE A 135 12.78 -13.98 -0.45
N PHE A 136 12.68 -13.49 0.79
CA PHE A 136 13.29 -12.24 1.26
C PHE A 136 14.52 -12.43 2.16
N GLY A 137 14.82 -13.66 2.58
CA GLY A 137 15.87 -13.95 3.56
C GLY A 137 15.41 -13.72 5.00
N SER A 138 16.32 -13.28 5.88
CA SER A 138 15.94 -12.93 7.24
C SER A 138 15.15 -11.61 7.30
N VAL A 139 14.45 -11.35 8.40
CA VAL A 139 13.79 -10.05 8.64
C VAL A 139 14.79 -8.89 8.54
N ARG A 140 16.05 -9.12 8.96
CA ARG A 140 17.13 -8.13 8.85
C ARG A 140 17.50 -7.86 7.40
N ASP A 141 17.66 -8.90 6.59
CA ASP A 141 17.95 -8.77 5.15
C ASP A 141 16.81 -8.07 4.43
N PHE A 142 15.57 -8.43 4.75
CA PHE A 142 14.38 -7.78 4.23
C PHE A 142 14.40 -6.27 4.49
N LYS A 143 14.60 -5.87 5.76
CA LYS A 143 14.61 -4.47 6.17
C LYS A 143 15.73 -3.70 5.48
N LYS A 144 16.93 -4.28 5.42
CA LYS A 144 18.13 -3.65 4.85
C LYS A 144 18.03 -3.49 3.33
N ASN A 145 17.62 -4.53 2.62
CA ASN A 145 17.74 -4.60 1.16
C ASN A 145 16.49 -4.05 0.46
N TYR A 146 15.31 -4.22 1.04
CA TYR A 146 14.04 -3.84 0.41
C TYR A 146 13.38 -2.65 1.11
N LEU A 147 12.97 -2.82 2.37
CA LEU A 147 12.13 -1.85 3.06
C LEU A 147 12.79 -0.46 3.17
N LYS A 148 14.06 -0.40 3.58
CA LYS A 148 14.81 0.86 3.72
C LYS A 148 14.82 1.70 2.45
N ASN A 149 14.84 1.07 1.28
CA ASN A 149 14.87 1.81 0.01
C ASN A 149 13.51 2.38 -0.37
N ILE A 150 12.43 1.67 -0.02
CA ILE A 150 11.06 2.10 -0.29
C ILE A 150 10.63 3.16 0.72
N GLN A 151 10.95 3.01 2.01
CA GLN A 151 10.62 3.97 3.07
C GLN A 151 11.20 5.37 2.86
N LYS A 152 12.21 5.53 1.99
CA LYS A 152 12.68 6.86 1.53
C LYS A 152 11.60 7.65 0.76
N LYS A 153 10.52 6.98 0.35
CA LYS A 153 9.38 7.55 -0.38
C LYS A 153 8.16 7.73 0.52
N LEU A 154 8.27 7.43 1.80
CA LEU A 154 7.18 7.69 2.74
C LEU A 154 6.98 9.21 2.83
N LEU A 155 5.72 9.65 2.76
CA LEU A 155 5.31 11.04 2.90
C LEU A 155 5.32 11.48 4.37
#